data_AF-A0A6L8E1I5-F1
#
_entry.id   AF-A0A6L8E1I5-F1
#
_cell.length_a   1.000
_cell.length_b   1.000
_cell.length_c   1.000
_cell.angle_alpha   90.00
_cell.angle_beta   90.00
_cell.angle_gamma   90.00
#
_symmetry.space_group_name_H-M   'P 1'
#
loop_
_entity.id
_entity.type
_entity.pdbx_description
1 polymer ?
#
loop_
_entity_poly.entity_id
_entity_poly.type
_entity_poly.pdbx_seq_one_letter_code
_entity_poly.pdbx_strand_id
1 'polypeptide(L)'
;YFTYLKPDPSDDVPQDAAVSQAPAGTSALARARFDGANTLTDVEDIFVSDARVSGFSVARLIFAPDGRIFMSIGMPLRDQEHGGSNRIGTAEQSQEPGSHAGKILRLNDDGTAPEDNPFVGDPAYRPEIYALGFRDPLGLIIHPETGELWEVEHGPQGGDELNIVRPGRNYGWPVVSYGRAYTGEATIGTGGSGPELPEPCAPGMEQPLLYWYPVISPGGMALYTGDRFPAWKGSLFVGGMATTQLQRIVFNRRGLPVRHIPLLTELNQRIRDVKQGPDGLLYVTTDHEAGAVLRIEPVEGDGAN
;
A
#
# COMPACT_ATOMS: atom_id res chain seq x y z
N TYR A 1 -13.28 -6.25 10.67
CA TYR A 1 -12.08 -5.40 10.71
C TYR A 1 -12.07 -4.56 9.47
N PHE A 2 -11.95 -3.25 9.62
CA PHE A 2 -11.84 -2.32 8.51
C PHE A 2 -11.00 -1.12 8.94
N THR A 3 -10.33 -0.50 7.98
CA THR A 3 -9.62 0.75 8.19
C THR A 3 -10.45 1.90 7.62
N TYR A 4 -10.30 3.07 8.23
CA TYR A 4 -10.95 4.28 7.77
C TYR A 4 -10.14 5.50 8.20
N LEU A 5 -10.39 6.65 7.56
CA LEU A 5 -9.85 7.92 8.01
C LEU A 5 -10.73 8.45 9.14
N LYS A 6 -10.23 8.40 10.37
CA LYS A 6 -10.90 8.94 11.55
C LYS A 6 -10.75 10.47 11.55
N PRO A 7 -11.84 11.25 11.52
CA PRO A 7 -11.76 12.71 11.50
C PRO A 7 -11.10 13.28 12.75
N ASP A 8 -10.36 14.38 12.58
CA ASP A 8 -9.88 15.20 13.68
C ASP A 8 -11.04 16.09 14.17
N PRO A 9 -11.58 15.87 15.37
CA PRO A 9 -12.72 16.65 15.87
C PRO A 9 -12.38 18.11 16.15
N SER A 10 -11.09 18.48 16.13
CA SER A 10 -10.63 19.85 16.34
C SER A 10 -10.40 20.62 15.04
N ASP A 11 -10.49 19.98 13.87
CA ASP A 11 -10.32 20.63 12.58
C ASP A 11 -11.67 21.12 12.05
N ASP A 12 -11.96 22.40 12.28
CA ASP A 12 -13.21 23.07 11.88
C ASP A 12 -13.09 23.61 10.46
N VAL A 13 -13.17 22.72 9.48
CA VAL A 13 -13.15 23.08 8.05
C VAL A 13 -14.55 22.96 7.45
N PRO A 14 -15.08 24.01 6.79
CA PRO A 14 -16.40 23.96 6.16
C PRO A 14 -16.54 22.79 5.17
N GLN A 15 -17.74 22.19 5.13
CA GLN A 15 -18.03 21.00 4.32
C GLN A 15 -17.90 21.23 2.80
N ASP A 16 -17.95 22.50 2.36
CA ASP A 16 -17.80 22.99 0.99
C ASP A 16 -16.41 23.53 0.66
N ALA A 17 -15.45 23.36 1.57
CA ALA A 17 -14.10 23.83 1.37
C ALA A 17 -13.40 23.11 0.19
N ALA A 18 -12.48 23.82 -0.48
CA ALA A 18 -11.71 23.25 -1.60
C ALA A 18 -10.95 21.98 -1.17
N VAL A 19 -10.55 21.11 -2.12
CA VAL A 19 -9.77 19.89 -1.83
C VAL A 19 -8.48 20.19 -1.06
N SER A 20 -7.88 21.35 -1.29
CA SER A 20 -6.72 21.88 -0.53
C SER A 20 -7.04 22.20 0.93
N GLN A 21 -8.31 22.11 1.34
CA GLN A 21 -8.86 22.28 2.67
C GLN A 21 -9.63 21.02 3.12
N ALA A 22 -9.34 19.84 2.57
CA ALA A 22 -9.97 18.61 3.05
C ALA A 22 -9.80 18.46 4.58
N PRO A 23 -10.82 17.99 5.34
CA PRO A 23 -10.71 17.82 6.78
C PRO A 23 -9.52 16.93 7.18
N ALA A 24 -8.91 17.28 8.30
CA ALA A 24 -7.85 16.50 8.91
C ALA A 24 -8.40 15.22 9.53
N GLY A 25 -7.56 14.20 9.56
CA GLY A 25 -7.86 12.93 10.18
C GLY A 25 -6.64 12.05 10.28
N THR A 26 -6.84 10.82 10.74
CA THR A 26 -5.78 9.81 10.84
C THR A 26 -6.31 8.42 10.56
N SER A 27 -5.47 7.53 10.07
CA SER A 27 -5.85 6.15 9.80
C SER A 27 -6.14 5.42 11.11
N ALA A 28 -7.32 4.79 11.19
CA ALA A 28 -7.71 3.96 12.32
C ALA A 28 -8.07 2.55 11.84
N LEU A 29 -7.88 1.57 12.71
CA LEU A 29 -8.36 0.19 12.54
C LEU A 29 -9.52 -0.03 13.51
N ALA A 30 -10.67 -0.38 12.96
CA ALA A 30 -11.86 -0.71 13.72
C ALA A 30 -12.26 -2.18 13.57
N ARG A 31 -12.89 -2.71 14.62
CA ARG A 31 -13.55 -4.00 14.66
C ARG A 31 -15.05 -3.78 14.83
N ALA A 32 -15.84 -4.60 14.16
CA ALA A 32 -17.30 -4.57 14.23
C ALA A 32 -17.88 -5.96 13.91
N ARG A 33 -19.13 -6.17 14.28
CA ARG A 33 -19.95 -7.31 13.86
C ARG A 33 -20.76 -6.91 12.64
N PHE A 34 -20.63 -7.67 11.55
CA PHE A 34 -21.48 -7.53 10.37
C PHE A 34 -22.67 -8.47 10.47
N ASP A 35 -23.87 -7.95 10.28
CA ASP A 35 -25.13 -8.72 10.35
C ASP A 35 -25.38 -9.64 9.14
N GLY A 36 -24.53 -9.53 8.10
CA GLY A 36 -24.68 -10.27 6.85
C GLY A 36 -25.60 -9.58 5.82
N ALA A 37 -26.11 -8.38 6.15
CA ALA A 37 -26.97 -7.59 5.28
C ALA A 37 -26.37 -6.21 5.02
N ASN A 38 -26.57 -5.26 5.93
CA ASN A 38 -26.20 -3.85 5.74
C ASN A 38 -25.81 -3.11 7.02
N THR A 39 -25.71 -3.81 8.16
CA THR A 39 -25.44 -3.17 9.45
C THR A 39 -24.13 -3.64 10.06
N LEU A 40 -23.36 -2.68 10.57
CA LEU A 40 -22.24 -2.93 11.48
C LEU A 40 -22.66 -2.57 12.91
N THR A 41 -22.57 -3.53 13.82
CA THR A 41 -22.78 -3.32 15.27
C THR A 41 -21.47 -3.48 16.04
N ASP A 42 -21.45 -3.04 17.31
CA ASP A 42 -20.28 -3.14 18.21
C ASP A 42 -19.00 -2.59 17.57
N VAL A 43 -19.12 -1.42 16.93
CA VAL A 43 -17.98 -0.75 16.28
C VAL A 43 -17.05 -0.20 17.36
N GLU A 44 -15.82 -0.67 17.35
CA GLU A 44 -14.77 -0.32 18.29
C GLU A 44 -13.49 0.00 17.53
N ASP A 45 -12.88 1.14 17.83
CA ASP A 45 -11.54 1.47 17.37
C ASP A 45 -10.54 0.71 18.22
N ILE A 46 -9.86 -0.25 17.61
CA ILE A 46 -8.83 -1.05 18.29
C ILE A 46 -7.44 -0.45 18.11
N PHE A 47 -7.25 0.39 17.09
CA PHE A 47 -6.03 1.17 16.92
C PHE A 47 -6.32 2.51 16.24
N VAL A 48 -5.68 3.57 16.71
CA VAL A 48 -5.77 4.92 16.14
C VAL A 48 -4.36 5.46 15.96
N SER A 49 -3.99 5.75 14.71
CA SER A 49 -2.68 6.30 14.38
C SER A 49 -2.49 7.73 14.91
N ASP A 50 -1.23 8.16 15.04
CA ASP A 50 -0.87 9.55 15.31
C ASP A 50 -0.43 10.28 14.03
N ALA A 51 -0.34 9.57 12.90
CA ALA A 51 -0.05 10.11 11.58
C ALA A 51 -1.26 10.89 11.06
N ARG A 52 -1.31 12.18 11.39
CA ARG A 52 -2.38 13.06 10.91
C ARG A 52 -2.11 13.50 9.48
N VAL A 53 -3.15 13.47 8.67
CA VAL A 53 -3.17 13.92 7.29
C VAL A 53 -4.38 14.80 7.07
N SER A 54 -4.38 15.64 6.04
CA SER A 54 -5.62 16.25 5.55
C SER A 54 -5.91 15.77 4.14
N GLY A 55 -7.04 15.11 3.93
CA GLY A 55 -7.32 14.39 2.68
C GLY A 55 -6.92 12.91 2.76
N PHE A 56 -6.27 12.39 1.73
CA PHE A 56 -6.03 10.94 1.60
C PHE A 56 -4.84 10.46 2.46
N SER A 57 -4.99 9.26 3.02
CA SER A 57 -3.89 8.43 3.54
C SER A 57 -4.14 6.99 3.11
N VAL A 58 -3.05 6.22 2.99
CA VAL A 58 -3.12 4.78 2.76
C VAL A 58 -3.33 4.06 4.09
N ALA A 59 -4.24 3.07 4.11
CA ALA A 59 -4.55 2.27 5.29
C ALA A 59 -4.89 0.82 4.90
N ARG A 60 -3.96 0.08 4.29
CA ARG A 60 -4.23 -1.32 3.88
C ARG A 60 -4.06 -2.23 5.10
N LEU A 61 -4.88 -3.27 5.22
CA LEU A 61 -4.71 -4.29 6.25
C LEU A 61 -4.66 -5.70 5.65
N ILE A 62 -3.92 -6.61 6.29
CA ILE A 62 -3.94 -8.04 6.01
C ILE A 62 -3.72 -8.84 7.30
N PHE A 63 -4.40 -9.97 7.43
CA PHE A 63 -4.13 -10.94 8.48
C PHE A 63 -2.99 -11.87 8.09
N ALA A 64 -2.04 -12.04 9.00
CA ALA A 64 -1.04 -13.09 8.93
C ALA A 64 -1.61 -14.44 9.42
N PRO A 65 -1.01 -15.58 9.02
CA PRO A 65 -1.46 -16.91 9.44
C PRO A 65 -1.46 -17.14 10.96
N ASP A 66 -0.65 -16.38 11.70
CA ASP A 66 -0.57 -16.40 13.17
C ASP A 66 -1.68 -15.55 13.85
N GLY A 67 -2.59 -14.98 13.06
CA GLY A 67 -3.68 -14.13 13.54
C GLY A 67 -3.30 -12.67 13.79
N ARG A 68 -2.02 -12.29 13.61
CA ARG A 68 -1.60 -10.89 13.72
C ARG A 68 -2.04 -10.10 12.50
N ILE A 69 -2.18 -8.79 12.69
CA ILE A 69 -2.61 -7.87 11.64
C ILE A 69 -1.41 -7.06 11.20
N PHE A 70 -1.13 -7.06 9.90
CA PHE A 70 -0.29 -6.03 9.30
C PHE A 70 -1.16 -4.91 8.78
N MET A 71 -0.81 -3.68 9.13
CA MET A 71 -1.49 -2.47 8.67
C MET A 71 -0.47 -1.51 8.08
N SER A 72 -0.70 -1.05 6.86
CA SER A 72 0.12 -0.01 6.24
C SER A 72 -0.44 1.37 6.55
N ILE A 73 0.44 2.36 6.67
CA ILE A 73 0.08 3.76 6.85
C ILE A 73 0.92 4.61 5.89
N GLY A 74 0.24 5.30 4.98
CA GLY A 74 0.88 6.24 4.05
C GLY A 74 1.38 7.49 4.75
N MET A 75 2.31 8.18 4.10
CA MET A 75 2.88 9.44 4.63
C MET A 75 2.07 10.67 4.19
N PRO A 76 1.96 11.72 5.02
CA PRO A 76 1.42 13.00 4.61
C PRO A 76 2.39 13.74 3.68
N LEU A 77 1.89 14.18 2.53
CA LEU A 77 2.63 15.00 1.57
C LEU A 77 2.05 16.41 1.49
N ARG A 78 2.72 17.36 2.13
CA ARG A 78 2.22 18.74 2.27
C ARG A 78 2.53 19.67 1.09
N ASP A 79 3.60 19.47 0.35
CA ASP A 79 4.02 20.44 -0.67
C ASP A 79 3.14 20.45 -1.91
N GLN A 80 2.29 21.48 -2.01
CA GLN A 80 1.34 21.69 -3.10
C GLN A 80 1.99 22.03 -4.44
N GLU A 81 3.15 22.67 -4.45
CA GLU A 81 3.85 23.00 -5.71
C GLU A 81 4.35 21.73 -6.40
N HIS A 82 4.47 20.63 -5.65
CA HIS A 82 5.13 19.41 -6.08
C HIS A 82 4.26 18.16 -5.92
N GLY A 83 2.93 18.33 -6.02
CA GLY A 83 1.96 17.24 -6.08
C GLY A 83 1.43 16.77 -4.72
N GLY A 84 1.84 17.42 -3.63
CA GLY A 84 1.23 17.29 -2.32
C GLY A 84 -0.16 17.92 -2.25
N SER A 85 -0.97 17.41 -1.34
CA SER A 85 -2.33 17.89 -1.12
C SER A 85 -2.68 18.03 0.37
N ASN A 86 -1.80 17.59 1.26
CA ASN A 86 -2.00 17.71 2.70
C ASN A 86 -1.65 19.12 3.19
N ARG A 87 -2.28 19.56 4.29
CA ARG A 87 -2.00 20.79 5.05
C ARG A 87 -1.15 20.51 6.28
N ILE A 88 -1.18 19.27 6.74
CA ILE A 88 -0.57 18.78 7.98
C ILE A 88 0.28 17.55 7.70
N GLY A 89 1.30 17.36 8.54
CA GLY A 89 2.30 16.31 8.39
C GLY A 89 3.28 16.58 7.25
N THR A 90 4.34 15.78 7.19
CA THR A 90 5.39 15.85 6.15
C THR A 90 5.95 14.47 5.82
N ALA A 91 6.68 14.36 4.70
CA ALA A 91 7.23 13.10 4.23
C ALA A 91 8.33 12.54 5.15
N GLU A 92 9.09 13.42 5.82
CA GLU A 92 10.20 13.07 6.73
C GLU A 92 9.72 12.25 7.93
N GLN A 93 8.43 12.33 8.28
CA GLN A 93 7.82 11.51 9.31
C GLN A 93 7.92 10.01 9.03
N SER A 94 8.15 9.62 7.77
CA SER A 94 8.46 8.24 7.36
C SER A 94 9.74 7.71 8.01
N GLN A 95 10.68 8.59 8.35
CA GLN A 95 11.93 8.30 9.04
C GLN A 95 11.85 8.53 10.56
N GLU A 96 10.83 9.23 11.05
CA GLU A 96 10.66 9.49 12.48
C GLU A 96 10.23 8.21 13.23
N PRO A 97 11.01 7.75 14.25
CA PRO A 97 10.70 6.55 15.03
C PRO A 97 9.35 6.60 15.77
N GLY A 98 9.00 7.78 16.28
CA GLY A 98 7.80 7.98 17.10
C GLY A 98 6.52 8.25 16.31
N SER A 99 6.59 8.24 14.97
CA SER A 99 5.47 8.56 14.08
C SER A 99 4.97 7.31 13.35
N HIS A 100 3.66 7.19 13.22
CA HIS A 100 3.03 6.14 12.40
C HIS A 100 3.03 6.44 10.89
N ALA A 101 3.46 7.62 10.44
CA ALA A 101 3.46 7.97 9.03
C ALA A 101 4.52 7.17 8.26
N GLY A 102 4.17 6.67 7.07
CA GLY A 102 5.10 5.94 6.21
C GLY A 102 5.62 4.64 6.84
N LYS A 103 4.72 3.88 7.49
CA LYS A 103 5.06 2.67 8.26
C LYS A 103 4.25 1.46 7.82
N ILE A 104 4.81 0.29 8.07
CA ILE A 104 4.05 -0.95 8.25
C ILE A 104 4.00 -1.25 9.74
N LEU A 105 2.80 -1.41 10.29
CA LEU A 105 2.54 -1.82 11.66
C LEU A 105 2.26 -3.32 11.72
N ARG A 106 2.60 -3.95 12.84
CA ARG A 106 2.15 -5.32 13.19
C ARG A 106 1.45 -5.26 14.54
N LEU A 107 0.19 -5.70 14.56
CA LEU A 107 -0.74 -5.57 15.67
C LEU A 107 -1.32 -6.93 16.08
N ASN A 108 -1.72 -7.04 17.33
CA ASN A 108 -2.64 -8.07 17.83
C ASN A 108 -4.05 -7.84 17.28
N ASP A 109 -4.94 -8.83 17.45
CA ASP A 109 -6.33 -8.72 17.02
C ASP A 109 -7.17 -7.74 17.87
N ASP A 110 -6.62 -7.31 19.02
CA ASP A 110 -7.10 -6.24 19.88
C ASP A 110 -6.41 -4.88 19.63
N GLY A 111 -5.52 -4.81 18.64
CA GLY A 111 -4.82 -3.58 18.25
C GLY A 111 -3.58 -3.23 19.10
N THR A 112 -3.22 -4.03 20.10
CA THR A 112 -1.98 -3.83 20.87
C THR A 112 -0.76 -4.33 20.09
N ALA A 113 0.44 -3.86 20.45
CA ALA A 113 1.68 -4.33 19.85
C ALA A 113 2.03 -5.76 20.32
N PRO A 114 2.37 -6.70 19.41
CA PRO A 114 3.03 -7.96 19.76
C PRO A 114 4.32 -7.72 20.56
N GLU A 115 4.56 -8.53 21.60
CA GLU A 115 5.76 -8.43 22.45
C GLU A 115 7.07 -8.69 21.67
N ASP A 116 6.99 -9.44 20.57
CA ASP A 116 8.10 -9.78 19.69
C ASP A 116 8.31 -8.80 18.53
N ASN A 117 7.63 -7.64 18.55
CA ASN A 117 7.87 -6.59 17.55
C ASN A 117 9.29 -6.01 17.68
N PRO A 118 9.89 -5.55 16.55
CA PRO A 118 11.31 -5.25 16.46
C PRO A 118 11.77 -4.08 17.32
N PHE A 119 10.86 -3.18 17.68
CA PHE A 119 11.17 -1.97 18.45
C PHE A 119 10.57 -1.97 19.86
N VAL A 120 10.00 -3.10 20.31
CA VAL A 120 9.50 -3.21 21.68
C VAL A 120 10.64 -3.00 22.66
N GLY A 121 10.45 -2.08 23.61
CA GLY A 121 11.44 -1.70 24.61
C GLY A 121 12.36 -0.53 24.21
N ASP A 122 12.29 -0.04 22.97
CA ASP A 122 12.95 1.20 22.57
C ASP A 122 11.99 2.39 22.77
N PRO A 123 12.29 3.33 23.70
CA PRO A 123 11.40 4.46 23.97
C PRO A 123 11.30 5.48 22.82
N ALA A 124 12.18 5.41 21.82
CA ALA A 124 12.11 6.27 20.65
C ALA A 124 11.00 5.84 19.67
N TYR A 125 10.68 4.54 19.65
CA TYR A 125 9.75 3.96 18.67
C TYR A 125 8.37 3.69 19.27
N ARG A 126 7.36 3.75 18.40
CA ARG A 126 6.06 3.15 18.71
C ARG A 126 6.17 1.62 18.64
N PRO A 127 5.74 0.86 19.67
CA PRO A 127 5.99 -0.58 19.75
C PRO A 127 5.29 -1.39 18.65
N GLU A 128 4.23 -0.87 18.05
CA GLU A 128 3.48 -1.45 16.93
C GLU A 128 4.20 -1.36 15.58
N ILE A 129 5.25 -0.54 15.46
CA ILE A 129 5.99 -0.38 14.20
C ILE A 129 6.72 -1.69 13.90
N TYR A 130 6.49 -2.22 12.70
CA TYR A 130 7.17 -3.40 12.18
C TYR A 130 8.31 -3.01 11.23
N ALA A 131 8.07 -2.02 10.36
CA ALA A 131 9.05 -1.47 9.43
C ALA A 131 8.72 -0.02 9.10
N LEU A 132 9.70 0.73 8.61
CA LEU A 132 9.59 2.18 8.34
C LEU A 132 10.16 2.59 6.99
N GLY A 133 9.98 3.86 6.62
CA GLY A 133 10.55 4.44 5.40
C GLY A 133 9.76 4.11 4.15
N PHE A 134 8.44 4.03 4.25
CA PHE A 134 7.53 3.86 3.10
C PHE A 134 6.89 5.19 2.70
N ARG A 135 6.53 5.34 1.43
CA ARG A 135 5.75 6.46 0.90
C ARG A 135 4.26 6.17 1.02
N ASP A 136 3.72 5.35 0.12
CA ASP A 136 2.27 5.09 -0.01
C ASP A 136 1.97 3.59 -0.27
N PRO A 137 2.10 2.75 0.76
CA PRO A 137 1.98 1.29 0.66
C PRO A 137 0.54 0.75 0.51
N LEU A 138 0.06 0.66 -0.74
CA LEU A 138 -1.33 0.39 -1.11
C LEU A 138 -1.71 -1.08 -1.20
N GLY A 139 -0.75 -1.96 -1.50
CA GLY A 139 -0.98 -3.39 -1.58
C GLY A 139 -0.15 -4.16 -0.56
N LEU A 140 -0.78 -5.14 0.09
CA LEU A 140 -0.11 -6.07 1.00
C LEU A 140 -0.58 -7.50 0.69
N ILE A 141 0.35 -8.46 0.71
CA ILE A 141 0.07 -9.90 0.72
C ILE A 141 1.00 -10.61 1.70
N ILE A 142 0.54 -11.73 2.25
CA ILE A 142 1.43 -12.72 2.84
C ILE A 142 1.72 -13.75 1.75
N HIS A 143 3.00 -13.92 1.43
CA HIS A 143 3.42 -14.91 0.45
C HIS A 143 3.04 -16.31 0.97
N PRO A 144 2.17 -17.06 0.27
CA PRO A 144 1.52 -18.26 0.80
C PRO A 144 2.49 -19.40 1.09
N GLU A 145 3.65 -19.43 0.43
CA GLU A 145 4.65 -20.49 0.64
C GLU A 145 5.75 -20.12 1.66
N THR A 146 6.12 -18.84 1.73
CA THR A 146 7.27 -18.39 2.54
C THR A 146 6.83 -17.70 3.83
N GLY A 147 5.56 -17.29 3.93
CA GLY A 147 5.02 -16.50 5.04
C GLY A 147 5.50 -15.05 5.06
N GLU A 148 6.21 -14.61 4.03
CA GLU A 148 6.81 -13.28 3.98
C GLU A 148 5.76 -12.22 3.65
N LEU A 149 5.83 -11.07 4.34
CA LEU A 149 5.03 -9.91 3.98
C LEU A 149 5.62 -9.27 2.73
N TRP A 150 4.81 -9.16 1.68
CA TRP A 150 5.14 -8.38 0.50
C TRP A 150 4.25 -7.15 0.45
N GLU A 151 4.81 -6.07 -0.06
CA GLU A 151 4.22 -4.73 -0.07
C GLU A 151 4.43 -4.12 -1.47
N VAL A 152 3.47 -3.34 -1.95
CA VAL A 152 3.60 -2.55 -3.19
C VAL A 152 3.07 -1.13 -3.00
N GLU A 153 3.90 -0.14 -3.33
CA GLU A 153 3.66 1.26 -3.02
C GLU A 153 3.79 2.22 -4.21
N HIS A 154 3.19 3.40 -4.07
CA HIS A 154 3.39 4.50 -5.02
C HIS A 154 4.69 5.24 -4.71
N GLY A 155 5.52 5.40 -5.73
CA GLY A 155 6.64 6.34 -5.72
C GLY A 155 6.18 7.78 -6.01
N PRO A 156 7.12 8.73 -6.07
CA PRO A 156 6.85 10.08 -6.57
C PRO A 156 6.73 10.07 -8.12
N GLN A 157 7.43 10.94 -8.85
CA GLN A 157 7.46 10.86 -10.31
C GLN A 157 8.35 9.69 -10.76
N GLY A 158 7.76 8.49 -10.81
CA GLY A 158 8.47 7.22 -10.98
C GLY A 158 8.75 6.57 -9.63
N GLY A 159 9.37 5.39 -9.67
CA GLY A 159 9.81 4.70 -8.45
C GLY A 159 8.69 4.09 -7.63
N ASP A 160 7.62 3.61 -8.28
CA ASP A 160 6.74 2.65 -7.59
C ASP A 160 7.57 1.41 -7.26
N GLU A 161 7.29 0.74 -6.15
CA GLU A 161 8.12 -0.35 -5.64
C GLU A 161 7.31 -1.56 -5.21
N LEU A 162 7.91 -2.74 -5.36
CA LEU A 162 7.49 -4.01 -4.76
C LEU A 162 8.59 -4.42 -3.77
N ASN A 163 8.21 -4.52 -2.50
CA ASN A 163 9.10 -4.77 -1.39
C ASN A 163 8.80 -6.12 -0.71
N ILE A 164 9.85 -6.80 -0.24
CA ILE A 164 9.71 -7.88 0.75
C ILE A 164 9.96 -7.26 2.12
N VAL A 165 8.91 -7.13 2.92
CA VAL A 165 8.93 -6.40 4.20
C VAL A 165 9.53 -7.27 5.32
N ARG A 166 10.49 -6.70 6.05
CA ARG A 166 11.24 -7.39 7.12
C ARG A 166 11.18 -6.59 8.42
N PRO A 167 11.21 -7.26 9.58
CA PRO A 167 11.10 -6.60 10.87
C PRO A 167 12.30 -5.68 11.11
N GLY A 168 12.04 -4.46 11.56
CA GLY A 168 13.03 -3.47 11.97
C GLY A 168 13.78 -2.81 10.81
N ARG A 169 13.35 -3.02 9.57
CA ARG A 169 14.03 -2.49 8.37
C ARG A 169 13.45 -1.15 7.91
N ASN A 170 14.31 -0.38 7.28
CA ASN A 170 14.02 0.94 6.73
C ASN A 170 14.03 0.86 5.20
N TYR A 171 12.92 1.24 4.57
CA TYR A 171 12.71 1.19 3.12
C TYR A 171 13.06 2.51 2.42
N GLY A 172 13.57 3.47 3.19
CA GLY A 172 14.39 4.56 2.68
C GLY A 172 13.65 5.85 2.32
N TRP A 173 12.34 5.84 2.10
CA TRP A 173 11.60 7.08 1.82
C TRP A 173 11.58 8.06 3.02
N PRO A 174 11.75 9.38 2.84
CA PRO A 174 12.05 10.09 1.60
C PRO A 174 13.56 10.29 1.36
N VAL A 175 14.44 9.63 2.09
CA VAL A 175 15.89 9.80 1.91
C VAL A 175 16.34 9.30 0.54
N VAL A 176 15.84 8.13 0.12
CA VAL A 176 16.13 7.53 -1.18
C VAL A 176 14.84 7.13 -1.91
N SER A 177 14.89 7.12 -3.23
CA SER A 177 13.81 6.62 -4.10
C SER A 177 14.37 6.34 -5.49
N TYR A 178 13.78 5.37 -6.21
CA TYR A 178 14.00 5.22 -7.65
C TYR A 178 13.20 6.22 -8.50
N GLY A 179 12.32 7.01 -7.87
CA GLY A 179 11.61 8.12 -8.48
C GLY A 179 12.33 9.45 -8.29
N ARG A 180 11.69 10.52 -8.75
CA ARG A 180 12.16 11.90 -8.54
C ARG A 180 11.02 12.81 -8.12
N ALA A 181 11.33 14.02 -7.66
CA ALA A 181 10.31 15.02 -7.38
C ALA A 181 9.48 15.34 -8.63
N TYR A 182 8.22 15.76 -8.45
CA TYR A 182 7.33 16.07 -9.57
C TYR A 182 7.75 17.30 -10.38
N THR A 183 8.66 18.13 -9.88
CA THR A 183 9.38 19.16 -10.66
C THR A 183 10.28 18.58 -11.75
N GLY A 184 10.63 17.30 -11.67
CA GLY A 184 11.57 16.64 -12.56
C GLY A 184 13.02 16.68 -12.10
N GLU A 185 13.31 17.30 -10.95
CA GLU A 185 14.63 17.34 -10.32
C GLU A 185 14.80 16.13 -9.40
N ALA A 186 15.98 15.48 -9.44
CA ALA A 186 16.23 14.23 -8.74
C ALA A 186 16.44 14.40 -7.23
N THR A 187 16.92 15.56 -6.77
CA THR A 187 17.43 15.77 -5.40
C THR A 187 17.04 17.09 -4.79
N ILE A 188 16.40 17.95 -5.55
CA ILE A 188 15.93 19.22 -5.02
C ILE A 188 14.64 18.84 -4.31
N GLY A 189 14.83 18.49 -3.03
CA GLY A 189 13.77 18.27 -2.07
C GLY A 189 12.86 19.48 -2.07
N THR A 190 11.79 19.37 -2.82
CA THR A 190 10.75 20.37 -2.91
C THR A 190 9.63 19.89 -2.01
N GLY A 191 9.79 20.23 -0.72
CA GLY A 191 8.79 20.07 0.33
C GLY A 191 8.20 18.66 0.53
N GLY A 192 9.03 17.63 0.36
CA GLY A 192 8.68 16.25 0.69
C GLY A 192 8.16 15.40 -0.46
N SER A 193 8.16 15.90 -1.70
CA SER A 193 7.61 15.18 -2.86
C SER A 193 8.59 14.25 -3.59
N GLY A 194 9.87 14.24 -3.22
CA GLY A 194 10.94 13.48 -3.89
C GLY A 194 12.06 13.10 -2.94
N PRO A 195 13.04 12.31 -3.41
CA PRO A 195 14.10 11.83 -2.55
C PRO A 195 15.08 12.95 -2.15
N GLU A 196 15.69 12.83 -0.97
CA GLU A 196 16.72 13.75 -0.48
C GLU A 196 18.07 13.52 -1.16
N LEU A 197 18.37 12.27 -1.51
CA LEU A 197 19.62 11.87 -2.17
C LEU A 197 19.41 11.60 -3.67
N PRO A 198 20.43 11.86 -4.51
CA PRO A 198 20.40 11.48 -5.93
C PRO A 198 20.46 9.98 -6.15
N GLU A 199 21.23 9.30 -5.31
CA GLU A 199 21.37 7.86 -5.38
C GLU A 199 20.14 7.18 -4.75
N PRO A 200 19.55 6.16 -5.40
CA PRO A 200 18.41 5.42 -4.87
C PRO A 200 18.82 4.40 -3.78
N CYS A 201 19.96 4.62 -3.13
CA CYS A 201 20.49 3.73 -2.11
C CYS A 201 21.32 4.49 -1.08
N ALA A 202 21.24 4.04 0.17
CA ALA A 202 22.04 4.54 1.28
C ALA A 202 22.29 3.43 2.31
N PRO A 203 23.35 3.51 3.11
CA PRO A 203 23.60 2.53 4.17
C PRO A 203 22.43 2.40 5.14
N GLY A 204 22.06 1.15 5.45
CA GLY A 204 20.97 0.85 6.40
C GLY A 204 19.55 0.94 5.81
N MET A 205 19.43 1.16 4.50
CA MET A 205 18.15 1.16 3.79
C MET A 205 18.06 -0.05 2.86
N GLU A 206 16.89 -0.69 2.86
CA GLU A 206 16.60 -1.84 2.01
C GLU A 206 16.38 -1.41 0.56
N GLN A 207 16.48 -2.36 -0.36
CA GLN A 207 16.22 -2.14 -1.78
C GLN A 207 14.98 -2.93 -2.20
N PRO A 208 14.16 -2.39 -3.11
CA PRO A 208 12.99 -3.08 -3.59
C PRO A 208 13.36 -4.30 -4.42
N LEU A 209 12.48 -5.31 -4.41
CA LEU A 209 12.59 -6.48 -5.29
C LEU A 209 12.39 -6.10 -6.76
N LEU A 210 11.51 -5.12 -6.99
CA LEU A 210 11.17 -4.58 -8.29
C LEU A 210 10.74 -3.13 -8.12
N TYR A 211 11.08 -2.28 -9.08
CA TYR A 211 10.55 -0.92 -9.16
C TYR A 211 10.06 -0.60 -10.58
N TRP A 212 9.20 0.41 -10.71
CA TRP A 212 8.68 0.89 -11.99
C TRP A 212 9.09 2.33 -12.28
N TYR A 213 9.59 2.55 -13.50
CA TYR A 213 9.87 3.88 -14.03
C TYR A 213 9.54 3.88 -15.53
N PRO A 214 8.49 4.58 -16.01
CA PRO A 214 7.54 5.42 -15.24
C PRO A 214 6.61 4.60 -14.32
N VAL A 215 5.85 5.31 -13.47
CA VAL A 215 4.89 4.71 -12.52
C VAL A 215 3.81 3.88 -13.22
N ILE A 216 3.33 2.85 -12.52
CA ILE A 216 2.04 2.19 -12.79
C ILE A 216 0.94 2.70 -11.86
N SER A 217 1.30 3.36 -10.76
CA SER A 217 0.48 3.69 -9.60
C SER A 217 -0.24 2.45 -9.06
N PRO A 218 0.48 1.55 -8.35
CA PRO A 218 -0.05 0.25 -7.98
C PRO A 218 -1.28 0.34 -7.06
N GLY A 219 -2.29 -0.47 -7.35
CA GLY A 219 -3.41 -0.72 -6.47
C GLY A 219 -3.12 -1.90 -5.52
N GLY A 220 -4.14 -2.72 -5.30
CA GLY A 220 -3.96 -4.00 -4.63
C GLY A 220 -3.22 -5.03 -5.50
N MET A 221 -2.77 -6.11 -4.85
CA MET A 221 -2.05 -7.21 -5.48
C MET A 221 -2.48 -8.58 -4.94
N ALA A 222 -2.21 -9.63 -5.73
CA ALA A 222 -2.46 -11.02 -5.38
C ALA A 222 -1.41 -11.94 -6.02
N LEU A 223 -0.81 -12.85 -5.23
CA LEU A 223 -0.04 -13.96 -5.77
C LEU A 223 -1.00 -15.09 -6.14
N TYR A 224 -0.93 -15.56 -7.39
CA TYR A 224 -1.85 -16.58 -7.89
C TYR A 224 -1.37 -18.00 -7.56
N THR A 225 -2.22 -18.76 -6.88
CA THR A 225 -1.99 -20.14 -6.44
C THR A 225 -3.02 -21.14 -6.99
N GLY A 226 -4.06 -20.65 -7.67
CA GLY A 226 -5.14 -21.48 -8.17
C GLY A 226 -4.76 -22.36 -9.36
N ASP A 227 -5.66 -23.28 -9.72
CA ASP A 227 -5.50 -24.22 -10.83
C ASP A 227 -6.31 -23.86 -12.07
N ARG A 228 -7.18 -22.84 -12.01
CA ARG A 228 -7.98 -22.39 -13.16
C ARG A 228 -7.13 -21.78 -14.26
N PHE A 229 -5.97 -21.22 -13.91
CA PHE A 229 -4.96 -20.71 -14.84
C PHE A 229 -3.60 -21.36 -14.56
N PRO A 230 -3.35 -22.61 -14.98
CA PRO A 230 -2.12 -23.33 -14.63
C PRO A 230 -0.83 -22.57 -15.00
N ALA A 231 -0.84 -21.88 -16.14
CA ALA A 231 0.28 -21.09 -16.61
C ALA A 231 0.54 -19.81 -15.77
N TRP A 232 -0.38 -19.43 -14.88
CA TRP A 232 -0.30 -18.23 -14.04
C TRP A 232 0.15 -18.54 -12.61
N LYS A 233 0.18 -19.81 -12.21
CA LYS A 233 0.59 -20.24 -10.87
C LYS A 233 1.99 -19.69 -10.52
N GLY A 234 2.10 -19.06 -9.36
CA GLY A 234 3.32 -18.38 -8.88
C GLY A 234 3.56 -16.99 -9.48
N SER A 235 2.67 -16.46 -10.31
CA SER A 235 2.75 -15.06 -10.78
C SER A 235 2.10 -14.11 -9.77
N LEU A 236 2.66 -12.91 -9.65
CA LEU A 236 2.03 -11.81 -8.92
C LEU A 236 1.20 -10.97 -9.89
N PHE A 237 0.02 -10.58 -9.47
CA PHE A 237 -0.85 -9.65 -10.18
C PHE A 237 -0.95 -8.36 -9.40
N VAL A 238 -0.72 -7.23 -10.06
CA VAL A 238 -0.75 -5.89 -9.44
C VAL A 238 -1.66 -5.00 -10.29
N GLY A 239 -2.63 -4.35 -9.66
CA GLY A 239 -3.46 -3.35 -10.35
C GLY A 239 -2.63 -2.13 -10.74
N GLY A 240 -2.71 -1.68 -11.99
CA GLY A 240 -2.08 -0.45 -12.47
C GLY A 240 -3.14 0.62 -12.67
N MET A 241 -3.12 1.67 -11.83
CA MET A 241 -4.11 2.73 -11.89
C MET A 241 -3.75 3.81 -12.91
N ALA A 242 -2.49 4.25 -12.97
CA ALA A 242 -2.06 5.23 -13.97
C ALA A 242 -1.94 4.61 -15.37
N THR A 243 -1.56 3.33 -15.43
CA THR A 243 -1.43 2.56 -16.68
C THR A 243 -2.71 1.88 -17.14
N THR A 244 -3.78 1.96 -16.34
CA THR A 244 -5.12 1.41 -16.66
C THR A 244 -5.08 -0.05 -17.11
N GLN A 245 -4.36 -0.89 -16.37
CA GLN A 245 -4.11 -2.29 -16.74
C GLN A 245 -3.96 -3.16 -15.48
N LEU A 246 -4.09 -4.47 -15.63
CA LEU A 246 -3.63 -5.43 -14.64
C LEU A 246 -2.23 -5.91 -15.05
N GLN A 247 -1.23 -5.76 -14.19
CA GLN A 247 0.12 -6.20 -14.51
C GLN A 247 0.39 -7.58 -13.90
N ARG A 248 0.78 -8.53 -14.74
CA ARG A 248 1.25 -9.85 -14.32
C ARG A 248 2.77 -9.88 -14.28
N ILE A 249 3.33 -10.10 -13.10
CA ILE A 249 4.76 -10.28 -12.85
C ILE A 249 5.07 -11.77 -12.77
N VAL A 250 5.99 -12.21 -13.63
CA VAL A 250 6.46 -13.60 -13.68
C VAL A 250 7.82 -13.67 -12.98
N PHE A 251 7.96 -14.59 -12.04
CA PHE A 251 9.21 -14.85 -11.33
C PHE A 251 9.91 -16.09 -11.90
N ASN A 252 11.25 -16.11 -11.80
CA ASN A 252 12.02 -17.33 -12.05
C ASN A 252 12.09 -18.22 -10.79
N ARG A 253 12.75 -19.37 -10.89
CA ARG A 253 12.89 -20.33 -9.77
C ARG A 253 13.63 -19.79 -8.55
N ARG A 254 14.32 -18.65 -8.65
CA ARG A 254 15.00 -17.97 -7.54
C ARG A 254 14.13 -16.87 -6.91
N GLY A 255 12.88 -16.73 -7.32
CA GLY A 255 11.98 -15.68 -6.84
C GLY A 255 12.28 -14.29 -7.42
N LEU A 256 13.10 -14.18 -8.48
CA LEU A 256 13.40 -12.89 -9.10
C LEU A 256 12.43 -12.60 -10.26
N PRO A 257 11.92 -11.36 -10.38
CA PRO A 257 11.05 -10.96 -11.48
C PRO A 257 11.82 -11.04 -12.81
N VAL A 258 11.21 -11.63 -13.82
CA VAL A 258 11.82 -11.81 -15.16
C VAL A 258 10.97 -11.30 -16.31
N ARG A 259 9.67 -11.04 -16.07
CA ARG A 259 8.79 -10.49 -17.11
C ARG A 259 7.59 -9.80 -16.50
N HIS A 260 7.21 -8.66 -17.09
CA HIS A 260 5.96 -7.96 -16.80
C HIS A 260 5.05 -8.05 -18.03
N ILE A 261 3.81 -8.50 -17.83
CA ILE A 261 2.85 -8.66 -18.91
C ILE A 261 1.63 -7.80 -18.57
N PRO A 262 1.32 -6.77 -19.37
CA PRO A 262 0.10 -6.01 -19.21
C PRO A 262 -1.10 -6.84 -19.67
N LEU A 263 -2.19 -6.81 -18.91
CA LEU A 263 -3.45 -7.47 -19.17
C LEU A 263 -4.58 -6.45 -19.03
N LEU A 264 -5.72 -6.71 -19.68
CA LEU A 264 -6.93 -5.88 -19.60
C LEU A 264 -6.76 -4.44 -20.09
N THR A 265 -5.73 -4.19 -20.90
CA THR A 265 -5.40 -2.86 -21.43
C THR A 265 -6.53 -2.25 -22.27
N GLU A 266 -7.29 -3.11 -22.94
CA GLU A 266 -8.43 -2.77 -23.79
C GLU A 266 -9.62 -2.21 -23.00
N LEU A 267 -9.70 -2.48 -21.69
CA LEU A 267 -10.75 -1.94 -20.85
C LEU A 267 -10.55 -0.43 -20.56
N ASN A 268 -9.29 0.05 -20.62
CA ASN A 268 -8.93 1.41 -20.26
C ASN A 268 -9.49 1.82 -18.88
N GLN A 269 -9.43 0.90 -17.92
CA GLN A 269 -9.94 1.08 -16.56
C GLN A 269 -8.79 1.14 -15.57
N ARG A 270 -8.87 2.04 -14.58
CA ARG A 270 -7.96 2.09 -13.45
C ARG A 270 -8.22 0.86 -12.58
N ILE A 271 -7.25 -0.04 -12.45
CA ILE A 271 -7.44 -1.27 -11.65
C ILE A 271 -7.08 -0.98 -10.18
N ARG A 272 -8.07 -1.03 -9.29
CA ARG A 272 -7.95 -0.68 -7.86
C ARG A 272 -7.43 -1.83 -7.01
N ASP A 273 -8.00 -3.02 -7.16
CA ASP A 273 -7.62 -4.19 -6.36
C ASP A 273 -7.71 -5.46 -7.22
N VAL A 274 -6.98 -6.50 -6.79
CA VAL A 274 -7.04 -7.83 -7.36
C VAL A 274 -7.00 -8.86 -6.24
N LYS A 275 -7.88 -9.86 -6.31
CA LYS A 275 -7.95 -10.98 -5.36
C LYS A 275 -8.16 -12.30 -6.09
N GLN A 276 -7.59 -13.36 -5.54
CA GLN A 276 -7.95 -14.72 -5.94
C GLN A 276 -9.17 -15.18 -5.13
N GLY A 277 -10.21 -15.63 -5.82
CA GLY A 277 -11.38 -16.24 -5.19
C GLY A 277 -11.13 -17.70 -4.77
N PRO A 278 -12.00 -18.26 -3.90
CA PRO A 278 -11.91 -19.66 -3.48
C PRO A 278 -12.17 -20.64 -4.65
N ASP A 279 -12.78 -20.17 -5.73
CA ASP A 279 -13.00 -20.88 -6.99
C ASP A 279 -11.75 -20.94 -7.90
N GLY A 280 -10.64 -20.35 -7.45
CA GLY A 280 -9.37 -20.28 -8.18
C GLY A 280 -9.36 -19.26 -9.31
N LEU A 281 -10.34 -18.38 -9.42
CA LEU A 281 -10.38 -17.28 -10.40
C LEU A 281 -9.80 -15.99 -9.82
N LEU A 282 -9.47 -15.04 -10.70
CA LEU A 282 -9.09 -13.69 -10.28
C LEU A 282 -10.27 -12.74 -10.40
N TYR A 283 -10.43 -11.89 -9.39
CA TYR A 283 -11.43 -10.84 -9.33
C TYR A 283 -10.70 -9.50 -9.23
N VAL A 284 -11.12 -8.52 -10.02
CA VAL A 284 -10.53 -7.18 -10.02
C VAL A 284 -11.60 -6.12 -9.81
N THR A 285 -11.25 -5.03 -9.13
CA THR A 285 -12.11 -3.85 -8.98
C THR A 285 -11.56 -2.68 -9.77
N THR A 286 -12.43 -1.81 -10.29
CA THR A 286 -12.03 -0.59 -11.02
C THR A 286 -12.30 0.69 -10.22
N ASP A 287 -11.42 1.67 -10.38
CA ASP A 287 -11.42 2.95 -9.65
C ASP A 287 -12.08 4.07 -10.48
N HIS A 288 -13.40 4.02 -10.62
CA HIS A 288 -14.21 5.00 -11.35
C HIS A 288 -15.56 5.22 -10.65
N GLU A 289 -16.25 6.32 -10.95
CA GLU A 289 -17.57 6.62 -10.38
C GLU A 289 -18.58 5.49 -10.67
N ALA A 290 -18.59 5.00 -11.91
CA ALA A 290 -19.27 3.77 -12.31
C ALA A 290 -18.28 2.59 -12.31
N GLY A 291 -17.66 2.32 -11.15
CA GLY A 291 -16.72 1.22 -10.97
C GLY A 291 -17.36 -0.16 -11.16
N ALA A 292 -16.53 -1.17 -11.42
CA ALA A 292 -16.96 -2.54 -11.65
C ALA A 292 -16.18 -3.53 -10.80
N VAL A 293 -16.82 -4.65 -10.49
CA VAL A 293 -16.16 -5.89 -10.07
C VAL A 293 -16.13 -6.82 -11.27
N LEU A 294 -14.94 -7.13 -11.78
CA LEU A 294 -14.76 -8.01 -12.92
C LEU A 294 -14.22 -9.35 -12.44
N ARG A 295 -14.71 -10.44 -13.03
CA ARG A 295 -14.18 -11.79 -12.85
C ARG A 295 -13.42 -12.17 -14.11
N ILE A 296 -12.18 -12.63 -13.94
CA ILE A 296 -11.33 -13.10 -15.03
C ILE A 296 -11.46 -14.62 -15.10
N GLU A 297 -11.91 -15.12 -16.25
CA GLU A 297 -12.10 -16.55 -16.52
C GLU A 297 -11.20 -17.01 -17.67
N PRO A 298 -10.71 -18.26 -17.64
CA PRO A 298 -10.07 -18.83 -18.81
C PRO A 298 -11.11 -18.88 -19.94
N VAL A 299 -10.67 -18.61 -21.16
CA VAL A 299 -11.50 -18.89 -22.33
C VAL A 299 -11.77 -20.40 -22.31
N GLU A 300 -13.04 -20.80 -22.36
CA GLU A 300 -13.38 -22.20 -22.56
C GLU A 300 -12.68 -22.64 -23.84
N GLY A 301 -11.77 -23.61 -23.73
CA GLY A 301 -11.16 -24.16 -24.92
C GLY A 301 -12.29 -24.70 -25.78
N ASP A 302 -12.41 -24.20 -27.01
CA ASP A 302 -13.10 -24.97 -28.03
C ASP A 302 -12.48 -26.37 -27.97
N GLY A 303 -13.28 -27.35 -27.57
CA GLY A 303 -12.91 -28.76 -27.64
C GLY A 303 -12.78 -29.15 -29.11
N ALA A 304 -11.74 -28.67 -29.79
CA ALA A 304 -11.49 -28.89 -31.20
C ALA A 304 -9.98 -28.78 -31.50
N ASN A 305 -9.39 -29.98 -31.57
CA ASN A 305 -8.16 -30.40 -32.27
C ASN A 305 -6.80 -30.19 -31.58
#